data_AF-A0A2D7DY60-F1
#
_entry.id   AF-A0A2D7DY60-F1
#
_cell.length_a   1.000
_cell.length_b   1.000
_cell.length_c   1.000
_cell.angle_alpha   90.00
_cell.angle_beta   90.00
_cell.angle_gamma   90.00
#
_symmetry.space_group_name_H-M   'P 1'
#
loop_
_entity.id
_entity.type
_entity.pdbx_description
1 polymer ?
#
loop_
_entity_poly.entity_id
_entity_poly.type
_entity_poly.pdbx_seq_one_letter_code
_entity_poly.pdbx_strand_id
1 'polypeptide(L)'
;MSFLKHNSYKEVPVDCEYITFGMGCFWGAEKRFWEVKGLKTTVVGYSGGKTDNPTYEEVCSGQTGHAEVVRVILDKKKISWDELFQIFWESHDPTQLNRQGNDIGTQYRSAIFVKNERELQMAINSKEKFQEILNLHNYGLIQTEIKIIKTFFYAEEYHQKYLYKNPNGYCGLKGLEVSYS
;
A
#
# COMPACT_ATOMS: atom_id res chain seq x y z
N MET A 1 -12.96 17.08 2.75
CA MET A 1 -12.02 16.64 1.70
C MET A 1 -12.78 16.55 0.39
N SER A 2 -12.34 17.23 -0.66
CA SER A 2 -12.92 17.07 -2.00
C SER A 2 -12.35 15.77 -2.59
N PHE A 3 -13.07 14.67 -2.43
CA PHE A 3 -12.77 13.45 -3.20
C PHE A 3 -12.97 13.79 -4.67
N LEU A 4 -11.90 13.65 -5.45
CA LEU A 4 -11.98 13.89 -6.88
C LEU A 4 -13.07 12.97 -7.47
N LYS A 5 -14.05 13.57 -8.15
CA LYS A 5 -15.12 12.84 -8.84
C LYS A 5 -14.50 11.97 -9.95
N HIS A 6 -15.11 10.81 -10.17
CA HIS A 6 -14.83 9.76 -11.15
C HIS A 6 -13.83 10.11 -12.27
N ASN A 7 -12.87 9.20 -12.48
CA ASN A 7 -11.84 9.16 -13.54
C ASN A 7 -10.61 10.06 -13.41
N SER A 8 -10.56 11.07 -12.54
CA SER A 8 -9.41 12.00 -12.52
C SER A 8 -8.15 11.47 -11.80
N TYR A 9 -8.15 10.22 -11.36
CA TYR A 9 -6.97 9.56 -10.77
C TYR A 9 -6.23 8.66 -11.78
N LYS A 10 -6.79 8.46 -12.98
CA LYS A 10 -6.16 7.65 -14.02
C LYS A 10 -4.86 8.26 -14.54
N GLU A 11 -4.74 9.58 -14.43
CA GLU A 11 -3.52 10.33 -14.73
C GLU A 11 -3.00 11.01 -13.48
N VAL A 12 -1.73 10.76 -13.16
CA VAL A 12 -1.04 11.44 -12.06
C VAL A 12 -0.65 12.84 -12.54
N PRO A 13 -1.08 13.92 -11.86
CA PRO A 13 -0.70 15.28 -12.26
C PRO A 13 0.82 15.47 -12.29
N VAL A 14 1.32 16.37 -13.16
CA VAL A 14 2.77 16.62 -13.35
C VAL A 14 3.50 16.99 -12.04
N ASP A 15 2.85 17.77 -11.18
CA ASP A 15 3.41 18.18 -9.88
C ASP A 15 3.29 17.10 -8.79
N CYS A 16 2.69 15.95 -9.11
CA CYS A 16 2.49 14.87 -8.17
C CYS A 16 3.50 13.74 -8.37
N GLU A 17 3.70 12.99 -7.29
CA GLU A 17 4.38 11.71 -7.28
C GLU A 17 3.40 10.61 -6.86
N TYR A 18 3.81 9.35 -7.06
CA TYR A 18 3.06 8.23 -6.53
C TYR A 18 4.01 7.15 -6.01
N ILE A 19 3.53 6.42 -5.00
CA ILE A 19 4.10 5.17 -4.50
C ILE A 19 2.95 4.17 -4.33
N THR A 20 3.24 2.88 -4.49
CA THR A 20 2.25 1.81 -4.37
C THR A 20 2.62 0.89 -3.20
N PHE A 21 1.70 0.70 -2.26
CA PHE A 21 1.91 -0.08 -1.04
C PHE A 21 0.95 -1.27 -0.98
N GLY A 22 1.46 -2.45 -0.64
CA GLY A 22 0.67 -3.63 -0.27
C GLY A 22 0.77 -3.87 1.23
N MET A 23 -0.37 -3.98 1.91
CA MET A 23 -0.45 -4.00 3.37
C MET A 23 -1.51 -4.99 3.87
N GLY A 24 -1.81 -6.05 3.11
CA GLY A 24 -2.99 -6.87 3.33
C GLY A 24 -4.23 -6.29 2.64
N CYS A 25 -5.42 -6.47 3.24
CA CYS A 25 -6.67 -5.95 2.69
C CYS A 25 -6.56 -4.45 2.35
N PHE A 26 -6.68 -4.12 1.08
CA PHE A 26 -6.49 -2.75 0.58
C PHE A 26 -7.53 -1.75 1.09
N TRP A 27 -8.67 -2.19 1.65
CA TRP A 27 -9.69 -1.29 2.20
C TRP A 27 -9.21 -0.62 3.48
N GLY A 28 -8.65 -1.41 4.39
CA GLY A 28 -8.02 -0.90 5.60
C GLY A 28 -6.78 -0.09 5.27
N ALA A 29 -5.98 -0.55 4.31
CA ALA A 29 -4.77 0.14 3.89
C ALA A 29 -5.07 1.51 3.29
N GLU A 30 -6.08 1.61 2.42
CA GLU A 30 -6.46 2.88 1.79
C GLU A 30 -6.91 3.90 2.84
N LYS A 31 -7.63 3.42 3.87
CA LYS A 31 -8.10 4.25 4.98
C LYS A 31 -6.95 4.93 5.72
N ARG A 32 -5.82 4.24 5.93
CA ARG A 32 -4.65 4.80 6.61
C ARG A 32 -4.06 6.01 5.88
N PHE A 33 -4.12 6.01 4.55
CA PHE A 33 -3.53 7.08 3.75
C PHE A 33 -4.50 8.24 3.47
N TRP A 34 -5.80 7.99 3.27
CA TRP A 34 -6.69 9.09 2.87
C TRP A 34 -6.89 10.15 3.98
N GLU A 35 -6.58 9.82 5.23
CA GLU A 35 -6.69 10.72 6.38
C GLU A 35 -5.50 11.70 6.45
N VAL A 36 -4.43 11.45 5.67
CA VAL A 36 -3.23 12.27 5.63
C VAL A 36 -3.53 13.62 5.00
N LYS A 37 -3.35 14.68 5.82
CA LYS A 37 -3.53 16.06 5.36
C LYS A 37 -2.48 16.40 4.31
N GLY A 38 -2.93 16.95 3.17
CA GLY A 38 -2.05 17.35 2.08
C GLY A 38 -1.91 16.31 0.97
N LEU A 39 -2.45 15.10 1.18
CA LEU A 39 -2.44 14.06 0.16
C LEU A 39 -3.40 14.42 -0.98
N LYS A 40 -3.00 14.13 -2.23
CA LYS A 40 -3.81 14.46 -3.40
C LYS A 40 -4.99 13.51 -3.52
N THR A 41 -4.70 12.20 -3.53
CA THR A 41 -5.71 11.13 -3.50
C THR A 41 -5.03 9.78 -3.26
N THR A 42 -5.84 8.75 -3.05
CA THR A 42 -5.41 7.35 -3.11
C THR A 42 -6.37 6.58 -4.00
N VAL A 43 -5.91 5.45 -4.52
CA VAL A 43 -6.70 4.48 -5.29
C VAL A 43 -6.25 3.07 -4.96
N VAL A 44 -7.18 2.12 -4.97
CA VAL A 44 -6.88 0.70 -4.74
C VAL A 44 -6.82 -0.08 -6.04
N GLY A 45 -6.04 -1.15 -6.04
CA GLY A 45 -5.83 -1.96 -7.23
C GLY A 45 -4.94 -3.17 -7.00
N TYR A 46 -4.44 -3.69 -8.11
CA TYR A 46 -3.65 -4.92 -8.18
C TYR A 46 -2.32 -4.64 -8.89
N SER A 47 -1.22 -5.10 -8.30
CA SER A 47 0.13 -4.93 -8.86
C SER A 47 1.07 -6.04 -8.38
N GLY A 48 2.23 -6.20 -9.02
CA GLY A 48 3.22 -7.22 -8.65
C GLY A 48 3.00 -8.62 -9.20
N GLY A 49 1.91 -8.87 -9.93
CA GLY A 49 1.61 -10.15 -10.58
C GLY A 49 1.93 -10.18 -12.06
N LYS A 50 1.40 -11.21 -12.74
CA LYS A 50 1.65 -11.49 -14.17
C LYS A 50 0.41 -11.40 -15.05
N THR A 51 -0.79 -11.44 -14.46
CA THR A 51 -2.05 -11.42 -15.21
C THR A 51 -2.40 -9.99 -15.57
N ASP A 52 -2.68 -9.73 -16.84
CA ASP A 52 -3.12 -8.41 -17.29
C ASP A 52 -4.61 -8.20 -16.99
N ASN A 53 -4.95 -7.00 -16.47
CA ASN A 53 -6.32 -6.60 -16.13
C ASN A 53 -7.11 -7.61 -15.28
N PRO A 54 -6.55 -8.10 -14.14
CA PRO A 54 -7.22 -9.11 -13.35
C PRO A 54 -8.46 -8.55 -12.64
N THR A 55 -9.48 -9.39 -12.44
CA THR A 55 -10.61 -9.07 -11.54
C THR A 55 -10.28 -9.38 -10.09
N TYR A 56 -11.08 -8.85 -9.16
CA TYR A 56 -10.95 -9.19 -7.74
C TYR A 56 -10.98 -10.71 -7.50
N GLU A 57 -11.91 -11.43 -8.11
CA GLU A 57 -12.06 -12.88 -7.94
C GLU A 57 -10.83 -13.65 -8.44
N GLU A 58 -10.25 -13.22 -9.56
CA GLU A 58 -9.02 -13.81 -10.09
C GLU A 58 -7.86 -13.58 -9.13
N VAL A 59 -7.72 -12.38 -8.55
CA VAL A 59 -6.70 -12.09 -7.54
C VAL A 59 -6.90 -12.91 -6.27
N CYS A 60 -8.14 -13.04 -5.79
CA CYS A 60 -8.46 -13.87 -4.62
C CYS A 60 -8.14 -15.35 -4.81
N SER A 61 -8.09 -15.85 -6.05
CA SER A 61 -7.65 -17.23 -6.34
C SER A 61 -6.17 -17.47 -6.04
N GLY A 62 -5.36 -16.40 -5.92
CA GLY A 62 -3.91 -16.45 -5.72
C GLY A 62 -3.10 -16.77 -6.97
N GLN A 63 -3.75 -17.06 -8.12
CA GLN A 63 -3.07 -17.52 -9.34
C GLN A 63 -2.46 -16.39 -10.17
N THR A 64 -2.92 -15.15 -9.98
CA THR A 64 -2.46 -14.00 -10.78
C THR A 64 -1.09 -13.48 -10.35
N GLY A 65 -0.67 -13.81 -9.12
CA GLY A 65 0.53 -13.29 -8.47
C GLY A 65 0.44 -11.83 -8.01
N HIS A 66 -0.70 -11.16 -8.22
CA HIS A 66 -0.88 -9.78 -7.79
C HIS A 66 -1.00 -9.68 -6.26
N ALA A 67 -0.54 -8.56 -5.71
CA ALA A 67 -0.91 -8.08 -4.40
C ALA A 67 -2.09 -7.12 -4.51
N GLU A 68 -2.96 -7.12 -3.51
CA GLU A 68 -3.81 -5.99 -3.20
C GLU A 68 -2.93 -4.82 -2.77
N VAL A 69 -3.11 -3.68 -3.44
CA VAL A 69 -2.26 -2.50 -3.24
C VAL A 69 -3.06 -1.20 -3.23
N VAL A 70 -2.52 -0.22 -2.54
CA VAL A 70 -2.96 1.18 -2.55
C VAL A 70 -1.90 2.00 -3.28
N ARG A 71 -2.29 2.70 -4.34
CA ARG A 71 -1.47 3.74 -4.94
C ARG A 71 -1.80 5.09 -4.29
N VAL A 72 -0.78 5.66 -3.66
CA VAL A 72 -0.84 6.91 -2.93
C VAL A 72 -0.29 8.01 -3.83
N ILE A 73 -1.10 9.03 -4.14
CA ILE A 73 -0.72 10.15 -4.99
C ILE A 73 -0.50 11.38 -4.12
N LEU A 74 0.71 11.93 -4.16
CA LEU A 74 1.15 13.00 -3.27
C LEU A 74 1.63 14.24 -4.04
N ASP A 75 1.42 15.40 -3.43
CA ASP A 75 2.05 16.67 -3.83
C ASP A 75 3.42 16.75 -3.15
N LYS A 76 4.49 16.78 -3.95
CA LYS A 76 5.89 16.71 -3.46
C LYS A 76 6.26 17.85 -2.51
N LYS A 77 5.48 18.94 -2.53
CA LYS A 77 5.71 20.12 -1.68
C LYS A 77 5.04 20.01 -0.31
N LYS A 78 4.17 19.01 -0.11
CA LYS A 78 3.32 18.90 1.08
C LYS A 78 3.57 17.66 1.91
N ILE A 79 3.97 16.56 1.28
CA ILE A 79 4.18 15.28 1.94
C ILE A 79 5.56 14.78 1.60
N SER A 80 6.29 14.34 2.63
CA SER A 80 7.59 13.70 2.46
C SER A 80 7.42 12.19 2.27
N TRP A 81 8.43 11.57 1.65
CA TRP A 81 8.46 10.10 1.53
C TRP A 81 8.58 9.40 2.88
N ASP A 82 9.29 10.02 3.84
CA ASP A 82 9.46 9.47 5.19
C ASP A 82 8.13 9.36 5.95
N GLU A 83 7.25 10.37 5.82
CA GLU A 83 5.89 10.32 6.36
C GLU A 83 5.07 9.15 5.78
N LEU A 84 5.23 8.86 4.49
CA LEU A 84 4.54 7.72 3.86
C LEU A 84 5.11 6.39 4.33
N PHE A 85 6.42 6.28 4.50
CA PHE A 85 7.06 5.08 5.05
C PHE A 85 6.67 4.86 6.50
N GLN A 86 6.61 5.92 7.31
CA GLN A 86 6.11 5.84 8.69
C GLN A 86 4.71 5.22 8.72
N ILE A 87 3.77 5.78 7.95
CA ILE A 87 2.40 5.26 7.90
C ILE A 87 2.40 3.79 7.44
N PHE A 88 3.16 3.46 6.42
CA PHE A 88 3.26 2.10 5.91
C PHE A 88 3.76 1.11 6.98
N TRP A 89 4.92 1.38 7.57
CA TRP A 89 5.59 0.49 8.53
C TRP A 89 4.80 0.32 9.83
N GLU A 90 4.14 1.38 10.31
CA GLU A 90 3.37 1.34 11.57
C GLU A 90 1.95 0.74 11.40
N SER A 91 1.43 0.65 10.18
CA SER A 91 0.03 0.30 9.94
C SER A 91 -0.25 -1.18 9.66
N HIS A 92 0.78 -2.03 9.50
CA HIS A 92 0.61 -3.46 9.20
C HIS A 92 1.76 -4.27 9.81
N ASP A 93 1.63 -5.60 9.88
CA ASP A 93 2.75 -6.48 10.24
C ASP A 93 3.57 -6.83 8.99
N PRO A 94 4.79 -6.30 8.81
CA PRO A 94 5.62 -6.57 7.63
C PRO A 94 6.43 -7.86 7.74
N THR A 95 6.33 -8.61 8.84
CA THR A 95 7.09 -9.84 9.09
C THR A 95 6.33 -11.09 8.65
N GLN A 96 5.05 -10.94 8.26
CA GLN A 96 4.21 -12.02 7.78
C GLN A 96 4.38 -12.24 6.27
N LEU A 97 4.92 -13.40 5.90
CA LEU A 97 5.04 -13.79 4.49
C LEU A 97 3.67 -14.23 3.94
N ASN A 98 3.21 -13.59 2.85
CA ASN A 98 1.97 -13.94 2.15
C ASN A 98 0.73 -14.00 3.07
N ARG A 99 0.68 -13.07 4.03
CA ARG A 99 -0.38 -12.99 5.04
C ARG A 99 -0.39 -11.59 5.66
N GLN A 100 -1.57 -11.16 6.08
CA GLN A 100 -1.74 -10.04 7.00
C GLN A 100 -2.86 -10.34 8.00
N GLY A 101 -2.51 -10.60 9.26
CA GLY A 101 -3.46 -10.93 10.31
C GLY A 101 -4.25 -12.20 9.97
N ASN A 102 -5.55 -12.07 9.72
CA ASN A 102 -6.43 -13.18 9.34
C ASN A 102 -6.54 -13.36 7.81
N ASP A 103 -6.05 -12.41 7.03
CA ASP A 103 -6.07 -12.47 5.56
C ASP A 103 -4.86 -13.27 5.08
N ILE A 104 -5.08 -14.49 4.57
CA ILE A 104 -4.04 -15.43 4.16
C ILE A 104 -4.03 -15.56 2.64
N GLY A 105 -2.85 -15.37 2.02
CA GLY A 105 -2.66 -15.46 0.58
C GLY A 105 -1.59 -14.52 0.07
N THR A 106 -0.99 -14.86 -1.07
CA THR A 106 0.03 -14.05 -1.74
C THR A 106 -0.47 -12.64 -2.07
N GLN A 107 -1.78 -12.49 -2.29
CA GLN A 107 -2.42 -11.22 -2.54
C GLN A 107 -2.39 -10.26 -1.35
N TYR A 108 -2.23 -10.76 -0.12
CA TYR A 108 -2.21 -9.94 1.10
C TYR A 108 -0.79 -9.63 1.60
N ARG A 109 0.24 -9.94 0.81
CA ARG A 109 1.63 -9.74 1.21
C ARG A 109 1.97 -8.26 1.41
N SER A 110 2.93 -8.01 2.30
CA SER A 110 3.57 -6.70 2.44
C SER A 110 4.40 -6.37 1.17
N ALA A 111 4.18 -5.20 0.57
CA ALA A 111 4.88 -4.80 -0.64
C ALA A 111 5.07 -3.28 -0.76
N ILE A 112 6.15 -2.86 -1.41
CA ILE A 112 6.41 -1.49 -1.86
C ILE A 112 6.83 -1.54 -3.33
N PHE A 113 6.01 -0.94 -4.19
CA PHE A 113 6.27 -0.83 -5.62
C PHE A 113 6.52 0.64 -6.01
N VAL A 114 7.69 0.85 -6.62
CA VAL A 114 8.21 2.17 -7.00
C VAL A 114 8.47 2.25 -8.50
N LYS A 115 8.73 3.45 -9.05
CA LYS A 115 8.85 3.64 -10.50
C LYS A 115 10.29 3.74 -11.01
N ASN A 116 11.27 3.95 -10.14
CA ASN A 116 12.68 4.14 -10.50
C ASN A 116 13.65 3.77 -9.37
N GLU A 117 14.93 3.72 -9.69
CA GLU A 117 16.02 3.33 -8.77
C GLU A 117 16.17 4.26 -7.56
N ARG A 118 15.95 5.58 -7.72
CA ARG A 118 16.04 6.51 -6.60
C ARG A 118 14.97 6.19 -5.54
N GLU A 119 13.73 5.99 -5.97
CA GLU A 119 12.64 5.61 -5.08
C GLU A 119 12.86 4.22 -4.47
N LEU A 120 13.49 3.30 -5.22
CA LEU A 120 13.86 1.98 -4.72
C LEU A 120 14.83 2.08 -3.53
N GLN A 121 15.90 2.86 -3.67
CA GLN A 121 16.87 3.07 -2.59
C GLN A 121 16.22 3.72 -1.36
N MET A 122 15.31 4.68 -1.57
CA MET A 122 14.56 5.28 -0.46
C MET A 122 13.72 4.25 0.29
N ALA A 123 13.03 3.36 -0.43
CA ALA A 123 12.25 2.28 0.18
C ALA A 123 13.13 1.25 0.91
N ILE A 124 14.28 0.87 0.32
CA ILE A 124 15.25 -0.05 0.95
C ILE A 124 15.80 0.55 2.25
N ASN A 125 16.25 1.80 2.23
CA ASN A 125 16.75 2.48 3.44
C ASN A 125 15.65 2.56 4.51
N SER A 126 14.40 2.79 4.10
CA SER A 126 13.27 2.80 5.04
C SER A 126 13.05 1.43 5.70
N LYS A 127 13.23 0.34 4.95
CA LYS A 127 13.13 -1.04 5.44
C LYS A 127 14.27 -1.36 6.41
N GLU A 128 15.51 -0.97 6.08
CA GLU A 128 16.67 -1.17 6.95
C GLU A 128 16.49 -0.46 8.29
N LYS A 129 16.11 0.83 8.26
CA LYS A 129 15.77 1.61 9.45
C LYS A 129 14.71 0.91 10.31
N PHE A 130 13.61 0.46 9.71
CA PHE A 130 12.57 -0.20 10.49
C PHE A 130 12.97 -1.59 11.00
N GLN A 131 13.78 -2.34 10.24
CA GLN A 131 14.30 -3.64 10.67
C GLN A 131 15.15 -3.52 11.93
N GLU A 132 15.99 -2.47 12.05
CA GLU A 132 16.76 -2.20 13.27
C GLU A 132 15.83 -2.03 14.48
N ILE A 133 14.75 -1.27 14.32
CA ILE A 133 13.74 -1.07 15.37
C ILE A 133 13.06 -2.41 15.72
N LEU A 134 12.61 -3.16 14.71
CA LEU A 134 11.98 -4.47 14.94
C LEU A 134 12.90 -5.46 15.67
N ASN A 135 14.20 -5.42 15.40
CA ASN A 135 15.19 -6.25 16.10
C ASN A 135 15.25 -5.91 17.61
N LEU A 136 15.17 -4.62 17.98
CA LEU A 136 15.14 -4.19 19.39
C LEU A 136 13.89 -4.70 20.13
N HIS A 137 12.80 -4.90 19.41
CA HIS A 137 11.54 -5.42 19.93
C HIS A 137 11.39 -6.96 19.79
N ASN A 138 12.45 -7.66 19.35
CA ASN A 138 12.46 -9.11 19.12
C ASN A 138 11.42 -9.62 18.10
N TYR A 139 11.05 -8.78 17.11
CA TYR A 139 10.25 -9.22 15.98
C TYR A 139 11.08 -9.95 14.92
N GLY A 140 10.39 -10.64 14.01
CA GLY A 140 11.02 -11.36 12.90
C GLY A 140 11.58 -10.44 11.80
N LEU A 141 12.15 -11.06 10.77
CA LEU A 141 12.65 -10.36 9.59
C LEU A 141 11.50 -9.84 8.73
N ILE A 142 11.66 -8.62 8.22
CA ILE A 142 10.73 -7.97 7.28
C ILE A 142 10.68 -8.76 5.97
N GLN A 143 9.47 -9.24 5.65
CA GLN A 143 9.12 -9.99 4.44
C GLN A 143 8.64 -9.09 3.28
N THR A 144 8.60 -7.76 3.48
CA THR A 144 8.17 -6.80 2.48
C THR A 144 8.93 -6.94 1.16
N GLU A 145 8.18 -7.15 0.07
CA GLU A 145 8.68 -7.16 -1.29
C GLU A 145 8.88 -5.72 -1.78
N ILE A 146 10.10 -5.32 -2.12
CA ILE A 146 10.41 -3.98 -2.64
C ILE A 146 10.95 -4.11 -4.07
N LYS A 147 10.22 -3.57 -5.05
CA LYS A 147 10.59 -3.71 -6.48
C LYS A 147 10.19 -2.49 -7.30
N ILE A 148 10.89 -2.30 -8.42
CA ILE A 148 10.47 -1.34 -9.46
C ILE A 148 9.35 -1.97 -10.29
N ILE A 149 8.11 -1.55 -10.05
CA ILE A 149 6.92 -2.02 -10.78
C ILE A 149 6.04 -0.82 -11.10
N LYS A 150 5.83 -0.57 -12.38
CA LYS A 150 5.00 0.55 -12.87
C LYS A 150 3.56 0.13 -13.14
N THR A 151 3.38 -1.12 -13.56
CA THR A 151 2.08 -1.71 -13.87
C THR A 151 1.17 -1.71 -12.64
N PHE A 152 -0.06 -1.25 -12.83
CA PHE A 152 -1.08 -1.17 -11.80
C PHE A 152 -2.43 -1.26 -12.49
N PHE A 153 -3.23 -2.21 -12.04
CA PHE A 153 -4.59 -2.40 -12.52
C PHE A 153 -5.53 -1.85 -11.47
N TYR A 154 -6.43 -0.96 -11.87
CA TYR A 154 -7.42 -0.42 -10.96
C TYR A 154 -8.39 -1.52 -10.54
N ALA A 155 -8.64 -1.64 -9.24
CA ALA A 155 -9.73 -2.45 -8.75
C ALA A 155 -11.07 -1.79 -9.11
N GLU A 156 -12.12 -2.59 -9.09
CA GLU A 156 -13.49 -2.21 -9.41
C GLU A 156 -13.97 -1.03 -8.55
N GLU A 157 -14.89 -0.22 -9.09
CA GLU A 157 -15.31 1.03 -8.46
C GLU A 157 -15.92 0.85 -7.06
N TYR A 158 -16.52 -0.32 -6.78
CA TYR A 158 -17.06 -0.60 -5.45
C TYR A 158 -15.96 -0.77 -4.40
N HIS A 159 -14.73 -1.16 -4.78
CA HIS A 159 -13.59 -1.24 -3.85
C HIS A 159 -12.98 0.13 -3.56
N GLN A 160 -13.07 1.08 -4.50
CA GLN A 160 -12.52 2.43 -4.31
C GLN A 160 -13.23 3.12 -3.15
N LYS A 161 -12.48 3.56 -2.13
CA LYS A 161 -13.04 4.22 -0.94
C LYS A 161 -14.07 3.36 -0.21
N TYR A 162 -13.90 2.04 -0.21
CA TYR A 162 -14.89 1.11 0.33
C TYR A 162 -15.31 1.44 1.77
N LEU A 163 -14.38 1.68 2.70
CA LEU A 163 -14.72 1.99 4.10
C LEU A 163 -15.27 3.41 4.30
N TYR A 164 -15.10 4.31 3.34
CA TYR A 164 -15.79 5.60 3.34
C TYR A 164 -17.26 5.42 2.94
N LYS A 165 -17.51 4.57 1.91
CA LYS A 165 -18.85 4.19 1.45
C LYS A 165 -19.58 3.29 2.47
N ASN A 166 -18.83 2.46 3.20
CA ASN A 166 -19.34 1.47 4.17
C ASN A 166 -18.60 1.62 5.51
N PRO A 167 -19.01 2.55 6.39
CA PRO A 167 -18.27 2.84 7.64
C PRO A 167 -18.13 1.65 8.60
N ASN A 168 -19.05 0.69 8.55
CA ASN A 168 -19.05 -0.54 9.35
C ASN A 168 -18.42 -1.73 8.60
N GLY A 169 -17.77 -1.50 7.46
CA GLY A 169 -17.12 -2.54 6.67
C GLY A 169 -15.92 -3.16 7.39
N TYR A 170 -15.52 -4.34 6.94
CA TYR A 170 -14.38 -5.07 7.51
C TYR A 170 -13.08 -4.26 7.43
N CYS A 171 -12.41 -4.09 8.57
CA CYS A 171 -11.10 -3.45 8.66
C CYS A 171 -10.26 -4.15 9.73
N GLY A 172 -9.63 -5.28 9.35
CA GLY A 172 -8.75 -6.06 10.23
C GLY A 172 -7.30 -5.56 10.29
N LEU A 173 -6.96 -4.48 9.57
CA LEU A 173 -5.59 -4.03 9.41
C LEU A 173 -4.99 -3.49 10.72
N LYS A 174 -3.98 -4.21 11.24
CA LYS A 174 -3.28 -3.90 12.49
C LYS A 174 -1.76 -3.97 12.28
N GLY A 175 -1.05 -2.99 12.83
CA GLY A 175 0.42 -3.00 12.90
C GLY A 175 0.96 -3.71 14.12
N LEU A 176 2.28 -3.62 14.30
CA LEU A 176 3.01 -4.22 15.43
C LEU A 176 3.01 -3.36 16.70
N GLU A 177 2.35 -2.20 16.71
CA GLU A 177 2.41 -1.22 17.81
C GLU A 177 3.84 -0.70 18.09
N VAL A 178 4.68 -0.67 17.05
CA VAL A 178 6.06 -0.17 17.07
C VAL A 178 6.16 1.12 16.26
N SER A 179 6.85 2.12 16.80
CA SER A 179 7.10 3.43 16.16
C SER A 179 8.20 3.32 15.09
N TYR A 180 8.02 3.99 13.95
CA TYR A 180 9.04 4.12 12.90
C TYR A 180 10.09 5.22 13.20
N SER A 181 9.76 6.12 14.14
CA SER A 181 10.64 7.20 14.61
C SER A 181 11.29 6.86 15.94
#